data_AF-A0AAV7VKG7-F1
#
_entry.id   AF-A0AAV7VKG7-F1
#
_cell.length_a   1.000
_cell.length_b   1.000
_cell.length_c   1.000
_cell.angle_alpha   90.00
_cell.angle_beta   90.00
_cell.angle_gamma   90.00
#
_symmetry.space_group_name_H-M   'P 1'
#
loop_
_entity.id
_entity.type
_entity.pdbx_description
1 polymer ?
#
loop_
_entity_poly.entity_id
_entity_poly.type
_entity_poly.pdbx_seq_one_letter_code
_entity_poly.pdbx_strand_id
1 'polypeptide(L)'
;MPNDKNASKHSRQLLFSEAIAQRKAMTAQTASQGHTSLPVDQPALDATDRILQEIASVGRRLEAMDLKITDLTLASSSIRADIAGFRETANNLDQRLSAVEDHIVTTPDQEEELKSLRAKLTELEDRSRRDNVRFLGIPEQKEGSNIKTFLSSLLTNHFSIEFSPPPEFQRVHRIGPSHKASAN
;
A
#
# COMPACT_ATOMS: atom_id res chain seq x y z
N MET A 1 -19.48 34.69 13.03
CA MET A 1 -18.99 36.08 12.96
C MET A 1 -19.39 36.65 11.60
N PRO A 2 -20.44 37.49 11.50
CA PRO A 2 -20.91 38.02 10.22
C PRO A 2 -19.89 39.02 9.64
N ASN A 3 -19.82 39.06 8.30
CA ASN A 3 -18.68 39.51 7.51
C ASN A 3 -18.71 41.04 7.26
N ASP A 4 -17.91 41.79 8.04
CA ASP A 4 -17.77 43.26 8.03
C ASP A 4 -17.39 43.87 6.65
N LYS A 5 -16.82 43.04 5.76
CA LYS A 5 -16.36 43.48 4.43
C LYS A 5 -17.51 43.77 3.46
N ASN A 6 -18.69 43.16 3.64
CA ASN A 6 -19.84 43.39 2.76
C ASN A 6 -20.56 44.71 3.08
N ALA A 7 -20.62 45.11 4.34
CA ALA A 7 -21.18 46.41 4.75
C ALA A 7 -20.36 47.58 4.19
N SER A 8 -19.02 47.46 4.23
CA SER A 8 -18.11 48.51 3.72
C SER A 8 -18.19 48.70 2.19
N LYS A 9 -18.37 47.62 1.42
CA LYS A 9 -18.56 47.71 -0.04
C LYS A 9 -19.88 48.39 -0.41
N HIS A 10 -20.97 48.06 0.27
CA HIS A 10 -22.29 48.62 -0.03
C HIS A 10 -22.35 50.12 0.29
N SER A 11 -21.76 50.55 1.43
CA SER A 11 -21.66 51.98 1.78
C SER A 11 -20.81 52.78 0.79
N ARG A 12 -19.71 52.21 0.27
CA ARG A 12 -18.91 52.88 -0.78
C ARG A 12 -19.67 53.02 -2.11
N GLN A 13 -20.48 52.03 -2.46
CA GLN A 13 -21.28 52.04 -3.69
C GLN A 13 -22.39 53.09 -3.62
N LEU A 14 -23.03 53.24 -2.46
CA LEU A 14 -24.04 54.27 -2.19
C LEU A 14 -23.45 55.69 -2.27
N LEU A 15 -22.33 55.94 -1.59
CA LEU A 15 -21.65 57.26 -1.63
C LEU A 15 -21.23 57.65 -3.05
N PHE A 16 -20.78 56.68 -3.86
CA PHE A 16 -20.41 56.93 -5.25
C PHE A 16 -21.62 57.27 -6.14
N SER A 17 -22.74 56.56 -5.95
CA SER A 17 -23.98 56.83 -6.68
C SER A 17 -24.56 58.20 -6.35
N GLU A 18 -24.45 58.63 -5.09
CA GLU A 18 -24.92 59.93 -4.63
C GLU A 18 -24.06 61.07 -5.17
N ALA A 19 -22.73 60.90 -5.20
CA ALA A 19 -21.81 61.87 -5.80
C ALA A 19 -22.07 62.07 -7.31
N ILE A 20 -22.40 60.99 -8.04
CA ILE A 20 -22.77 61.09 -9.47
C ILE A 20 -24.09 61.83 -9.64
N ALA A 21 -25.08 61.56 -8.79
CA ALA A 21 -26.37 62.24 -8.83
C ALA A 21 -26.22 63.75 -8.54
N GLN A 22 -25.42 64.12 -7.54
CA GLN A 22 -25.13 65.52 -7.22
C GLN A 22 -24.42 66.24 -8.37
N ARG A 23 -23.47 65.58 -9.05
CA ARG A 23 -22.75 66.17 -10.19
C ARG A 23 -23.66 66.34 -11.41
N LYS A 24 -24.56 65.39 -11.68
CA LYS A 24 -25.61 65.54 -12.71
C LYS A 24 -26.54 66.71 -12.42
N ALA A 25 -26.95 66.90 -11.16
CA ALA A 25 -27.79 68.03 -10.75
C ALA A 25 -27.08 69.39 -10.91
N MET A 26 -25.79 69.50 -10.54
CA MET A 26 -25.00 70.72 -10.78
C MET A 26 -24.84 71.03 -12.28
N THR A 27 -24.67 70.01 -13.12
CA THR A 27 -24.51 70.18 -14.57
C THR A 27 -25.83 70.58 -15.25
N ALA A 28 -26.97 70.15 -14.70
CA ALA A 28 -28.29 70.59 -15.17
C ALA A 28 -28.61 72.04 -14.78
N GLN A 29 -28.09 72.52 -13.64
CA GLN A 29 -28.25 73.92 -13.20
C GLN A 29 -27.42 74.91 -14.02
N THR A 30 -26.25 74.51 -14.52
CA THR A 30 -25.42 75.36 -15.41
C THR A 30 -25.94 75.46 -16.85
N ALA A 31 -26.89 74.62 -17.26
CA ALA A 31 -27.51 74.67 -18.60
C ALA A 31 -28.59 75.76 -18.76
N SER A 32 -29.00 76.44 -17.68
CA SER A 32 -30.05 77.47 -17.70
C SER A 32 -29.55 78.90 -17.93
N GLN A 33 -28.24 79.13 -18.05
CA GLN A 33 -27.69 80.45 -18.38
C GLN A 33 -26.99 80.35 -19.74
N GLY A 34 -27.63 80.94 -20.76
CA GLY A 34 -27.12 80.95 -22.12
C GLY A 34 -25.73 81.59 -22.19
N HIS A 35 -24.75 80.80 -22.62
CA HIS A 35 -23.46 81.30 -23.07
C HIS A 35 -22.96 80.48 -24.27
N THR A 36 -22.62 81.24 -25.31
CA THR A 36 -21.81 80.96 -26.50
C THR A 36 -20.86 79.75 -26.38
N SER A 37 -20.95 78.83 -27.35
CA SER A 37 -20.06 77.68 -27.52
C SER A 37 -18.61 78.12 -27.71
N LEU A 38 -17.75 77.81 -26.74
CA LEU A 38 -16.29 77.88 -26.89
C LEU A 38 -15.84 76.87 -27.96
N PRO A 39 -14.81 77.17 -28.77
CA PRO A 39 -14.24 76.21 -29.72
C PRO A 39 -13.72 75.00 -28.94
N VAL A 40 -14.32 73.85 -29.20
CA VAL A 40 -13.89 72.58 -28.64
C VAL A 40 -12.55 72.22 -29.27
N ASP A 41 -11.50 72.11 -28.46
CA ASP A 41 -10.15 71.77 -28.90
C ASP A 41 -10.14 70.27 -29.30
N GLN A 42 -10.48 70.00 -30.56
CA GLN A 42 -10.54 68.66 -31.18
C GLN A 42 -9.36 67.74 -30.85
N PRO A 43 -8.08 68.20 -30.85
CA PRO A 43 -6.96 67.33 -30.47
C PRO A 43 -7.01 66.87 -29.00
N ALA A 44 -7.64 67.64 -28.10
CA ALA A 44 -7.82 67.24 -26.70
C ALA A 44 -8.91 66.17 -26.56
N LEU A 45 -9.99 66.24 -27.35
CA LEU A 45 -11.01 65.19 -27.41
C LEU A 45 -10.43 63.86 -27.95
N ASP A 46 -9.66 63.92 -29.04
CA ASP A 46 -9.01 62.73 -29.61
C ASP A 46 -8.03 62.07 -28.61
N ALA A 47 -7.32 62.88 -27.81
CA ALA A 47 -6.47 62.38 -26.75
C ALA A 47 -7.26 61.69 -25.63
N THR A 48 -8.43 62.23 -25.25
CA THR A 48 -9.30 61.59 -24.26
C THR A 48 -9.89 60.27 -24.76
N ASP A 49 -10.27 60.18 -26.03
CA ASP A 49 -10.79 58.94 -26.62
C ASP A 49 -9.73 57.83 -26.69
N ARG A 50 -8.48 58.19 -27.01
CA ARG A 50 -7.35 57.26 -26.96
C ARG A 50 -7.12 56.72 -25.55
N ILE A 51 -7.16 57.59 -24.53
CA ILE A 51 -7.00 57.18 -23.12
C ILE A 51 -8.15 56.24 -22.70
N LEU A 52 -9.39 56.54 -23.08
CA LEU A 52 -10.54 55.68 -22.80
C LEU A 52 -10.40 54.30 -23.46
N GLN A 53 -9.88 54.25 -24.69
CA GLN A 53 -9.62 53.01 -25.40
C GLN A 53 -8.52 52.16 -24.73
N GLU A 54 -7.45 52.80 -24.24
CA GLU A 54 -6.41 52.12 -23.45
C GLU A 54 -6.94 51.62 -22.12
N ILE A 55 -7.73 52.41 -21.39
CA ILE A 55 -8.38 51.98 -20.14
C ILE A 55 -9.26 50.75 -20.39
N ALA A 56 -10.05 50.75 -21.46
CA ALA A 56 -10.86 49.59 -21.85
C ALA A 56 -10.00 48.37 -22.20
N SER A 57 -8.85 48.57 -22.84
CA SER A 57 -7.88 47.51 -23.14
C SER A 57 -7.26 46.92 -21.87
N VAL A 58 -6.86 47.77 -20.93
CA VAL A 58 -6.35 47.36 -19.62
C VAL A 58 -7.41 46.60 -18.83
N GLY A 59 -8.67 47.04 -18.86
CA GLY A 59 -9.80 46.34 -18.25
C GLY A 59 -9.95 44.90 -18.76
N ARG A 60 -9.96 44.71 -20.09
CA ARG A 60 -10.01 43.36 -20.69
C ARG A 60 -8.82 42.48 -20.29
N ARG A 61 -7.62 43.06 -20.19
CA ARG A 61 -6.41 42.33 -19.75
C ARG A 61 -6.50 41.93 -18.28
N LEU A 62 -7.08 42.76 -17.41
CA LEU A 62 -7.31 42.45 -16.00
C LEU A 62 -8.29 41.28 -15.86
N GLU A 63 -9.42 41.31 -16.58
CA GLU A 63 -10.38 40.19 -16.58
C GLU A 63 -9.74 38.88 -17.06
N ALA A 64 -8.93 38.94 -18.11
CA ALA A 64 -8.20 37.76 -18.60
C ALA A 64 -7.15 37.24 -17.59
N MET A 65 -6.51 38.13 -16.82
CA MET A 65 -5.60 37.73 -15.75
C MET A 65 -6.35 37.11 -14.57
N ASP A 66 -7.51 37.64 -14.20
CA ASP A 66 -8.34 37.08 -13.13
C ASP A 66 -8.74 35.63 -13.45
N LEU A 67 -9.14 35.35 -14.69
CA LEU A 67 -9.43 33.98 -15.15
C LEU A 67 -8.21 33.06 -15.00
N LYS A 68 -7.02 33.50 -15.46
CA LYS A 68 -5.79 32.70 -15.32
C LYS A 68 -5.39 32.48 -13.86
N ILE A 69 -5.61 33.48 -13.00
CA ILE A 69 -5.36 33.35 -11.55
C ILE A 69 -6.31 32.31 -10.95
N THR A 70 -7.59 32.30 -11.36
CA THR A 70 -8.52 31.27 -10.91
C THR A 70 -8.09 29.88 -11.36
N ASP A 71 -7.66 29.71 -12.62
CA ASP A 71 -7.16 28.44 -13.14
C ASP A 71 -5.92 27.95 -12.38
N LEU A 72 -4.95 28.84 -12.14
CA LEU A 72 -3.76 28.52 -11.35
C LEU A 72 -4.11 28.14 -9.91
N THR A 73 -5.12 28.78 -9.33
CA THR A 73 -5.59 28.46 -7.98
C THR A 73 -6.20 27.06 -7.93
N LEU A 74 -6.98 26.70 -8.96
CA LEU A 74 -7.54 25.35 -9.11
C LEU A 74 -6.44 24.31 -9.31
N ALA A 75 -5.51 24.53 -10.24
CA ALA A 75 -4.37 23.64 -10.47
C ALA A 75 -3.53 23.44 -9.20
N SER A 76 -3.27 24.52 -8.44
CA SER A 76 -2.56 24.46 -7.16
C SER A 76 -3.32 23.63 -6.12
N SER A 77 -4.64 23.71 -6.09
CA SER A 77 -5.46 22.87 -5.20
C SER A 77 -5.38 21.39 -5.57
N SER A 78 -5.41 21.07 -6.87
CA SER A 78 -5.26 19.70 -7.38
C SER A 78 -3.92 19.11 -6.98
N ILE A 79 -2.82 19.83 -7.23
CA ILE A 79 -1.47 19.38 -6.84
C ILE A 79 -1.37 19.15 -5.33
N ARG A 80 -2.00 20.00 -4.51
CA ARG A 80 -2.05 19.78 -3.05
C ARG A 80 -2.78 18.48 -2.68
N ALA A 81 -3.87 18.16 -3.37
CA ALA A 81 -4.59 16.91 -3.17
C ALA A 81 -3.75 15.70 -3.58
N ASP A 82 -3.09 15.76 -4.74
CA ASP A 82 -2.21 14.68 -5.22
C ASP A 82 -1.04 14.45 -4.26
N ILE A 83 -0.41 15.51 -3.75
CA ILE A 83 0.66 15.41 -2.75
C ILE A 83 0.15 14.77 -1.45
N ALA A 84 -1.07 15.08 -1.02
CA ALA A 84 -1.66 14.44 0.14
C ALA A 84 -1.88 12.94 -0.09
N GLY A 85 -2.38 12.56 -1.27
CA GLY A 85 -2.52 11.16 -1.67
C GLY A 85 -1.18 10.44 -1.73
N PHE A 86 -0.15 11.05 -2.32
CA PHE A 86 1.19 10.46 -2.35
C PHE A 86 1.78 10.25 -0.96
N ARG A 87 1.59 11.19 -0.03
CA ARG A 87 2.03 11.01 1.36
C ARG A 87 1.33 9.84 2.03
N GLU A 88 0.04 9.66 1.81
CA GLU A 88 -0.70 8.51 2.34
C GLU A 88 -0.16 7.19 1.78
N THR A 89 0.07 7.13 0.46
CA THR A 89 0.66 5.93 -0.16
C THR A 89 2.07 5.64 0.34
N ALA A 90 2.90 6.67 0.54
CA ALA A 90 4.24 6.53 1.08
C ALA A 90 4.20 5.97 2.51
N ASN A 91 3.34 6.52 3.37
CA ASN A 91 3.16 6.01 4.73
C ASN A 91 2.68 4.54 4.74
N ASN A 92 1.79 4.16 3.82
CA ASN A 92 1.35 2.76 3.71
C ASN A 92 2.49 1.84 3.27
N LEU A 93 3.31 2.28 2.32
CA LEU A 93 4.47 1.52 1.86
C LEU A 93 5.51 1.37 2.98
N ASP A 94 5.80 2.42 3.74
CA ASP A 94 6.73 2.36 4.87
C ASP A 94 6.27 1.37 5.94
N GLN A 95 4.97 1.37 6.28
CA GLN A 95 4.40 0.41 7.23
C GLN A 95 4.51 -1.04 6.71
N ARG A 96 4.21 -1.26 5.43
CA ARG A 96 4.31 -2.59 4.82
C ARG A 96 5.76 -3.06 4.71
N LEU A 97 6.68 -2.15 4.42
CA LEU A 97 8.10 -2.44 4.34
C LEU A 97 8.65 -2.83 5.71
N SER A 98 8.34 -2.05 6.76
CA SER A 98 8.71 -2.38 8.14
C SER A 98 8.23 -3.76 8.57
N ALA A 99 6.97 -4.12 8.25
CA ALA A 99 6.45 -5.46 8.55
C ALA A 99 7.20 -6.57 7.80
N VAL A 100 7.54 -6.35 6.53
CA VAL A 100 8.32 -7.32 5.74
C VAL A 100 9.75 -7.45 6.26
N GLU A 101 10.38 -6.34 6.66
CA GLU A 101 11.72 -6.34 7.24
C GLU A 101 11.75 -7.14 8.55
N ASP A 102 10.76 -6.95 9.44
CA ASP A 102 10.63 -7.75 10.66
C ASP A 102 10.47 -9.25 10.37
N HIS A 103 9.70 -9.61 9.35
CA HIS A 103 9.56 -11.00 8.92
C HIS A 103 10.87 -11.57 8.36
N ILE A 104 11.61 -10.81 7.56
CA ILE A 104 12.90 -11.25 7.00
C ILE A 104 13.91 -11.51 8.13
N VAL A 105 13.93 -10.68 9.17
CA VAL A 105 14.83 -10.86 10.32
C VAL A 105 14.47 -12.11 11.15
N THR A 106 13.18 -12.42 11.30
CA THR A 106 12.72 -13.56 12.11
C THR A 106 12.78 -14.92 11.41
N THR A 107 12.69 -14.95 10.07
CA THR A 107 12.73 -16.18 9.28
C THR A 107 13.99 -17.05 9.49
N PRO A 108 15.23 -16.52 9.50
CA PRO A 108 16.43 -17.33 9.68
C PRO A 108 16.49 -18.01 11.05
N ASP A 109 16.05 -17.34 12.11
CA ASP A 109 16.00 -17.92 13.46
C ASP A 109 15.05 -19.13 13.50
N GLN A 110 13.89 -19.01 12.85
CA GLN A 110 12.93 -20.11 12.72
C GLN A 110 13.50 -21.29 11.91
N GLU A 111 14.27 -21.03 10.85
CA GLU A 111 14.90 -22.09 10.06
C GLU A 111 15.92 -22.88 10.88
N GLU A 112 16.73 -22.21 11.71
CA GLU A 112 17.69 -22.86 12.59
C GLU A 112 16.99 -23.67 13.70
N GLU A 113 15.91 -23.15 14.29
CA GLU A 113 15.09 -23.90 15.23
C GLU A 113 14.49 -25.16 14.59
N LEU A 114 13.96 -25.04 13.37
CA LEU A 114 13.42 -26.18 12.63
C LEU A 114 14.49 -27.23 12.30
N LYS A 115 15.71 -26.81 11.92
CA LYS A 115 16.84 -27.72 11.69
C LYS A 115 17.22 -28.46 12.98
N SER A 116 17.34 -27.72 14.09
CA SER A 116 17.65 -28.28 15.41
C SER A 116 16.58 -29.30 15.85
N LEU A 117 15.31 -28.96 15.68
CA LEU A 117 14.21 -29.84 16.05
C LEU A 117 14.17 -31.11 15.18
N ARG A 118 14.44 -31.00 13.88
CA ARG A 118 14.56 -32.16 12.97
C ARG A 118 15.73 -33.06 13.34
N ALA A 119 16.88 -32.49 13.68
CA ALA A 119 18.04 -33.26 14.13
C ALA A 119 17.71 -34.04 15.42
N LYS A 120 17.07 -33.37 16.39
CA LYS A 120 16.63 -34.00 17.64
C LYS A 120 15.60 -35.11 17.42
N LEU A 121 14.64 -34.91 16.52
CA LEU A 121 13.66 -35.94 16.16
C LEU A 121 14.33 -37.16 15.51
N THR A 122 15.29 -36.92 14.62
CA THR A 122 16.04 -37.99 13.96
C THR A 122 16.82 -38.80 15.00
N GLU A 123 17.53 -38.14 15.91
CA GLU A 123 18.26 -38.81 16.98
C GLU A 123 17.32 -39.63 17.90
N LEU A 124 16.15 -39.10 18.24
CA LEU A 124 15.16 -39.81 19.05
C LEU A 124 14.59 -41.03 18.31
N GLU A 125 14.32 -40.92 17.02
CA GLU A 125 13.84 -42.03 16.20
C GLU A 125 14.91 -43.13 16.06
N ASP A 126 16.15 -42.73 15.78
CA ASP A 126 17.29 -43.65 15.70
C ASP A 126 17.53 -44.35 17.03
N ARG A 127 17.52 -43.62 18.14
CA ARG A 127 17.70 -44.20 19.47
C ARG A 127 16.54 -45.12 19.86
N SER A 128 15.32 -44.79 19.45
CA SER A 128 14.14 -45.63 19.67
C SER A 128 14.19 -46.91 18.84
N ARG A 129 14.87 -46.92 17.69
CA ARG A 129 14.95 -48.08 16.79
C ARG A 129 16.32 -48.76 16.78
N ARG A 130 17.28 -48.27 17.56
CA ARG A 130 18.66 -48.76 17.59
C ARG A 130 18.78 -50.26 17.79
N ASP A 131 17.90 -50.82 18.61
CA ASP A 131 17.92 -52.24 18.95
C ASP A 131 17.03 -53.09 18.02
N ASN A 132 16.37 -52.46 17.03
CA ASN A 132 15.52 -53.14 16.06
C ASN A 132 16.33 -53.55 14.83
N VAL A 133 16.34 -54.85 14.53
CA VAL A 133 16.96 -55.40 13.31
C VAL A 133 15.87 -55.87 12.34
N ARG A 134 16.00 -55.51 11.06
CA ARG A 134 15.05 -55.90 10.00
C ARG A 134 15.67 -56.92 9.06
N PHE A 135 15.12 -58.13 9.04
CA PHE A 135 15.49 -59.18 8.10
C PHE A 135 14.63 -59.09 6.84
N LEU A 136 15.29 -59.05 5.67
CA LEU A 136 14.63 -58.96 4.36
C LEU A 136 14.86 -60.25 3.57
N GLY A 137 13.96 -60.58 2.63
CA GLY A 137 14.09 -61.75 1.76
C GLY A 137 13.72 -63.10 2.38
N ILE A 138 13.05 -63.11 3.55
CA ILE A 138 12.51 -64.34 4.16
C ILE A 138 11.13 -64.65 3.57
N PRO A 139 10.96 -65.76 2.82
CA PRO A 139 9.68 -66.15 2.24
C PRO A 139 8.61 -66.31 3.32
N GLU A 140 7.36 -65.95 3.02
CA GLU A 140 6.23 -66.14 3.93
C GLU A 140 6.04 -67.63 4.28
N GLN A 141 5.59 -67.91 5.50
CA GLN A 141 5.31 -69.26 6.04
C GLN A 141 6.53 -70.17 6.28
N LYS A 142 7.73 -69.81 5.81
CA LYS A 142 8.96 -70.58 6.05
C LYS A 142 9.39 -70.60 7.54
N GLU A 143 8.91 -69.65 8.33
CA GLU A 143 9.25 -69.52 9.76
C GLU A 143 8.55 -70.55 10.65
N GLY A 144 7.48 -71.19 10.16
CA GLY A 144 6.64 -72.08 10.96
C GLY A 144 5.89 -71.35 12.08
N SER A 145 5.60 -72.08 13.17
CA SER A 145 4.77 -71.57 14.27
C SER A 145 5.51 -70.62 15.23
N ASN A 146 6.85 -70.62 15.25
CA ASN A 146 7.62 -69.83 16.20
C ASN A 146 8.80 -69.11 15.51
N ILE A 147 8.60 -67.82 15.25
CA ILE A 147 9.55 -66.98 14.53
C ILE A 147 10.86 -66.80 15.33
N LYS A 148 10.81 -66.83 16.67
CA LYS A 148 12.01 -66.68 17.51
C LYS A 148 12.99 -67.84 17.31
N THR A 149 12.50 -69.08 17.37
CA THR A 149 13.32 -70.29 17.15
C THR A 149 13.85 -70.37 15.72
N PHE A 150 13.03 -69.95 14.75
CA PHE A 150 13.48 -69.85 13.36
C PHE A 150 14.62 -68.84 13.20
N LEU A 151 14.51 -67.64 13.79
CA LEU A 151 15.57 -66.63 13.72
C LEU A 151 16.84 -67.06 14.45
N SER A 152 16.75 -67.67 15.63
CA SER A 152 17.92 -68.20 16.33
C SER A 152 18.69 -69.23 15.48
N SER A 153 17.97 -70.18 14.87
CA SER A 153 18.61 -71.18 14.00
C SER A 153 19.14 -70.56 12.72
N LEU A 154 18.43 -69.60 12.12
CA LEU A 154 18.90 -68.88 10.93
C LEU A 154 20.19 -68.12 11.22
N LEU A 155 20.28 -67.42 12.35
CA LEU A 155 21.48 -66.67 12.72
C LEU A 155 22.68 -67.58 12.96
N THR A 156 22.50 -68.66 13.72
CA THR A 156 23.59 -69.63 13.98
C THR A 156 24.04 -70.34 12.71
N ASN A 157 23.11 -70.77 11.86
CA ASN A 157 23.43 -71.54 10.66
C ASN A 157 24.03 -70.70 9.53
N HIS A 158 23.51 -69.49 9.30
CA HIS A 158 23.97 -68.66 8.17
C HIS A 158 25.17 -67.77 8.50
N PHE A 159 25.25 -67.27 9.73
CA PHE A 159 26.34 -66.37 10.13
C PHE A 159 27.42 -67.06 10.96
N SER A 160 27.27 -68.36 11.27
CA SER A 160 28.18 -69.13 12.13
C SER A 160 28.45 -68.45 13.47
N ILE A 161 27.44 -67.77 14.01
CA ILE A 161 27.52 -67.08 15.30
C ILE A 161 27.03 -68.05 16.38
N GLU A 162 27.94 -68.45 17.26
CA GLU A 162 27.61 -69.18 18.47
C GLU A 162 27.17 -68.21 19.56
N PHE A 163 25.86 -68.15 19.82
CA PHE A 163 25.32 -67.37 20.92
C PHE A 163 25.33 -68.22 22.20
N SER A 164 26.10 -67.79 23.20
CA SER A 164 26.07 -68.37 24.55
C SER A 164 26.02 -67.25 25.59
N PRO A 165 24.85 -66.94 26.19
CA PRO A 165 23.54 -67.60 26.04
C PRO A 165 22.83 -67.28 24.71
N PRO A 166 21.74 -68.00 24.36
CA PRO A 166 20.93 -67.72 23.17
C PRO A 166 20.45 -66.26 23.11
N PRO A 167 20.27 -65.67 21.91
CA PRO A 167 19.88 -64.28 21.79
C PRO A 167 18.47 -64.07 22.35
N GLU A 168 18.32 -63.06 23.21
CA GLU A 168 17.03 -62.66 23.76
C GLU A 168 16.32 -61.71 22.81
N PHE A 169 15.04 -61.98 22.56
CA PHE A 169 14.20 -61.12 21.72
C PHE A 169 13.05 -60.53 22.52
N GLN A 170 13.03 -59.20 22.65
CA GLN A 170 11.91 -58.47 23.26
C GLN A 170 10.62 -58.62 22.44
N ARG A 171 10.69 -58.41 21.12
CA ARG A 171 9.56 -58.58 20.20
C ARG A 171 10.04 -59.03 18.82
N VAL A 172 9.32 -59.98 18.23
CA VAL A 172 9.58 -60.49 16.87
C VAL A 172 8.27 -60.57 16.12
N HIS A 173 8.20 -59.96 14.95
CA HIS A 173 7.00 -59.94 14.11
C HIS A 173 7.34 -59.58 12.67
N ARG A 174 6.48 -59.99 11.73
CA ARG A 174 6.51 -59.49 10.36
C ARG A 174 5.94 -58.06 10.29
N ILE A 175 6.45 -57.29 9.36
CA ILE A 175 6.03 -55.91 9.10
C ILE A 175 5.47 -55.83 7.68
N GLY A 176 4.32 -55.18 7.52
CA GLY A 176 3.63 -55.03 6.24
C GLY A 176 2.42 -55.96 6.10
N PRO A 177 1.59 -55.74 5.07
CA PRO A 177 0.42 -56.57 4.80
C PRO A 177 0.84 -58.01 4.45
N SER A 178 0.11 -59.01 4.95
CA SER A 178 0.35 -60.42 4.60
C SER A 178 0.07 -60.64 3.12
N HIS A 179 1.05 -61.18 2.40
CA HIS A 179 0.87 -61.58 1.02
C HIS A 179 0.16 -62.95 1.03
N LYS A 180 -1.18 -62.93 1.07
CA LYS A 180 -1.95 -64.15 0.81
C LYS A 180 -1.56 -64.63 -0.59
N ALA A 181 -0.87 -65.76 -0.66
CA ALA A 181 -0.61 -66.44 -1.91
C ALA A 181 -1.96 -66.58 -2.63
N SER A 182 -2.06 -65.96 -3.81
CA SER A 182 -3.18 -66.17 -4.70
C SER A 182 -3.30 -67.68 -4.93
N ALA A 183 -4.37 -68.27 -4.43
CA ALA A 183 -4.74 -69.63 -4.79
C ALA A 183 -5.07 -69.61 -6.29
N ASN A 184 -4.21 -70.23 -7.09
CA ASN A 184 -4.53 -70.59 -8.46
C ASN A 184 -5.52 -71.76 -8.45
#